data_AF-A0A1M4MLL7-F1
#
_entry.id   AF-A0A1M4MLL7-F1
#
_cell.length_a   1.000
_cell.length_b   1.000
_cell.length_c   1.000
_cell.angle_alpha   90.00
_cell.angle_beta   90.00
_cell.angle_gamma   90.00
#
_symmetry.space_group_name_H-M   'P 1'
#
loop_
_entity.id
_entity.type
_entity.pdbx_description
1 polymer ?
#
loop_
_entity_poly.entity_id
_entity_poly.type
_entity_poly.pdbx_seq_one_letter_code
_entity_poly.pdbx_strand_id
1 'polypeptide(L)'
;MVAQISGKVAFPDLVEGTTGFKVEKLDPGNNPDDLVLFNELEKAARNFIRYIDRTRTRYHGERPNDVGKQFEEVFVEELKKTTLKPTQLKKSGYPDMKVVDAFGRVTYLESKVVSKNWDNGLRSFYYSTGTKIDSDARHLVIAWDIREEREKYWKVAGYKLCDLYALSNIKVKLEYNSSNDVLYTEEMVVSSFNL
;
A
#
# COMPACT_ATOMS: atom_id res chain seq x y z
N MET A 1 -5.11 22.33 17.52
CA MET A 1 -3.88 21.53 17.74
C MET A 1 -4.35 20.08 17.84
N VAL A 2 -4.16 19.26 16.80
CA VAL A 2 -4.57 17.85 16.87
C VAL A 2 -3.59 17.16 17.79
N ALA A 3 -4.05 16.55 18.88
CA ALA A 3 -3.21 15.77 19.77
C ALA A 3 -2.54 14.65 18.94
N GLN A 4 -1.25 14.80 18.67
CA GLN A 4 -0.45 13.71 18.15
C GLN A 4 -0.02 12.86 19.33
N ILE A 5 -0.31 11.56 19.31
CA ILE A 5 0.41 10.63 20.17
C ILE A 5 1.83 10.60 19.61
N SER A 6 2.76 11.25 20.31
CA SER A 6 4.19 11.15 20.03
C SER A 6 4.70 9.84 20.64
N GLY A 7 4.43 8.72 19.96
CA GLY A 7 4.97 7.41 20.28
C GLY A 7 5.76 6.86 19.10
N LYS A 8 6.86 6.15 19.37
CA LYS A 8 7.54 5.35 18.35
C LYS A 8 6.70 4.10 18.07
N VAL A 9 5.59 4.24 17.36
CA VAL A 9 4.75 3.09 17.00
C VAL A 9 5.40 2.36 15.83
N ALA A 10 5.65 1.06 15.99
CA ALA A 10 6.09 0.22 14.89
C ALA A 10 4.88 -0.23 14.05
N PHE A 11 5.09 -0.46 12.76
CA PHE A 11 4.03 -0.94 11.88
C PHE A 11 3.44 -2.29 12.35
N PRO A 12 4.24 -3.29 12.79
CA PRO A 12 3.69 -4.53 13.34
C PRO A 12 2.70 -4.29 14.48
N ASP A 13 3.08 -3.45 15.46
CA ASP A 13 2.24 -3.13 16.62
C ASP A 13 0.94 -2.43 16.19
N LEU A 14 1.01 -1.55 15.19
CA LEU A 14 -0.16 -0.85 14.65
C LEU A 14 -1.14 -1.83 13.98
N VAL A 15 -0.65 -2.76 13.16
CA VAL A 15 -1.50 -3.74 12.48
C VAL A 15 -2.12 -4.71 13.48
N GLU A 16 -1.31 -5.26 14.39
CA GLU A 16 -1.80 -6.18 15.42
C GLU A 16 -2.82 -5.49 16.32
N GLY A 17 -2.54 -4.26 16.77
CA GLY A 17 -3.46 -3.51 17.62
C GLY A 17 -4.78 -3.09 16.94
N THR A 18 -4.83 -3.01 15.61
CA THR A 18 -6.04 -2.58 14.88
C THR A 18 -6.78 -3.72 14.19
N THR A 19 -6.17 -4.89 14.04
CA THR A 19 -6.75 -6.02 13.30
C THR A 19 -6.66 -7.36 14.03
N GLY A 20 -5.77 -7.49 15.01
CA GLY A 20 -5.46 -8.75 15.68
C GLY A 20 -4.52 -9.69 14.91
N PHE A 21 -4.09 -9.31 13.70
CA PHE A 21 -3.17 -10.10 12.87
C PHE A 21 -1.73 -9.61 12.97
N LYS A 22 -0.79 -10.54 12.79
CA LYS A 22 0.64 -10.29 12.90
C LYS A 22 1.26 -9.92 11.55
N VAL A 23 2.23 -9.01 11.62
CA VAL A 23 3.12 -8.70 10.51
C VAL A 23 4.33 -9.63 10.56
N GLU A 24 4.50 -10.44 9.53
CA GLU A 24 5.66 -11.30 9.33
C GLU A 24 6.75 -10.56 8.56
N LYS A 25 8.01 -10.78 8.95
CA LYS A 25 9.19 -10.24 8.27
C LYS A 25 9.44 -11.03 6.98
N LEU A 26 9.77 -10.35 5.89
CA LEU A 26 10.35 -10.98 4.70
C LEU A 26 11.86 -11.19 4.94
N ASP A 27 12.32 -12.44 4.99
CA ASP A 27 13.74 -12.76 5.23
C ASP A 27 14.33 -13.70 4.15
N PRO A 28 14.56 -13.23 2.91
CA PRO A 28 15.06 -14.04 1.81
C PRO A 28 16.47 -14.61 2.06
N GLY A 29 17.22 -14.04 3.01
CA GLY A 29 18.56 -14.50 3.34
C GLY A 29 18.58 -15.76 4.21
N ASN A 30 17.53 -15.98 5.01
CA ASN A 30 17.46 -17.08 5.97
C ASN A 30 16.26 -18.01 5.77
N ASN A 31 15.28 -17.61 4.96
CA ASN A 31 14.07 -18.38 4.70
C ASN A 31 13.94 -18.69 3.19
N PRO A 32 14.09 -19.97 2.78
CA PRO A 32 13.97 -20.38 1.37
C PRO A 32 12.62 -20.03 0.73
N ASP A 33 11.53 -20.12 1.49
CA ASP A 33 10.21 -19.82 0.98
C ASP A 33 10.06 -18.30 0.74
N ASP A 34 10.66 -17.46 1.60
CA ASP A 34 10.73 -16.01 1.40
C ASP A 34 11.59 -15.64 0.18
N LEU A 35 12.66 -16.39 -0.07
CA LEU A 35 13.47 -16.22 -1.27
C LEU A 35 12.67 -16.48 -2.55
N VAL A 36 11.82 -17.51 -2.55
CA VAL A 36 10.92 -17.79 -3.69
C VAL A 36 9.93 -16.64 -3.89
N LEU A 37 9.26 -16.20 -2.82
CA LEU A 37 8.33 -15.06 -2.88
C LEU A 37 9.03 -13.80 -3.43
N PHE A 38 10.21 -13.46 -2.88
CA PHE A 38 11.00 -12.31 -3.30
C PHE A 38 11.35 -12.38 -4.79
N ASN A 39 11.85 -13.52 -5.25
CA ASN A 39 12.26 -13.70 -6.65
C ASN A 39 11.06 -13.56 -7.63
N GLU A 40 9.88 -14.06 -7.27
CA GLU A 40 8.70 -13.92 -8.14
C GLU A 40 8.16 -12.48 -8.16
N LEU A 41 8.17 -11.77 -7.02
CA LEU A 41 7.85 -10.34 -6.96
C LEU A 41 8.85 -9.52 -7.81
N GLU A 42 10.15 -9.80 -7.66
CA GLU A 42 11.22 -9.13 -8.40
C GLU A 42 11.07 -9.35 -9.92
N LYS A 43 10.80 -10.60 -10.32
CA LYS A 43 10.56 -11.00 -11.70
C LYS A 43 9.34 -10.31 -12.29
N ALA A 44 8.21 -10.27 -11.58
CA ALA A 44 7.01 -9.56 -12.03
C ALA A 44 7.28 -8.05 -12.22
N ALA A 45 7.97 -7.42 -11.26
CA ALA A 45 8.29 -6.00 -11.34
C ALA A 45 9.23 -5.67 -12.52
N ARG A 46 10.26 -6.51 -12.75
CA ARG A 46 11.15 -6.39 -13.91
C ARG A 46 10.41 -6.65 -15.23
N ASN A 47 9.46 -7.59 -15.25
CA ASN A 47 8.62 -7.83 -16.43
C ASN A 47 7.75 -6.63 -16.76
N PHE A 48 7.14 -6.00 -15.76
CA PHE A 48 6.34 -4.80 -15.93
C PHE A 48 7.16 -3.67 -16.58
N ILE A 49 8.35 -3.37 -16.04
CA ILE A 49 9.22 -2.32 -16.62
C ILE A 49 9.61 -2.67 -18.06
N ARG A 50 10.04 -3.92 -18.30
CA ARG A 50 10.38 -4.38 -19.66
C ARG A 50 9.21 -4.32 -20.63
N TYR A 51 8.00 -4.61 -20.17
CA TYR A 51 6.79 -4.49 -20.96
C TYR A 51 6.59 -3.03 -21.39
N ILE A 52 6.65 -2.08 -20.45
CA ILE A 52 6.53 -0.64 -20.71
C ILE A 52 7.59 -0.13 -21.70
N ASP A 53 8.83 -0.59 -21.56
CA ASP A 53 9.91 -0.23 -22.48
C ASP A 53 9.65 -0.78 -23.89
N ARG A 54 9.29 -2.06 -23.99
CA ARG A 54 9.06 -2.74 -25.28
C ARG A 54 7.87 -2.17 -26.03
N THR A 55 6.76 -1.90 -25.34
CA THR A 55 5.53 -1.36 -25.96
C THR A 55 5.57 0.16 -26.13
N ARG A 56 6.58 0.84 -25.56
CA ARG A 56 6.66 2.29 -25.47
C ARG A 56 5.43 2.92 -24.83
N THR A 57 4.76 2.20 -23.92
CA THR A 57 3.56 2.68 -23.22
C THR A 57 3.92 3.89 -22.36
N ARG A 58 3.12 4.95 -22.46
CA ARG A 58 3.19 6.14 -21.59
C ARG A 58 1.81 6.42 -21.03
N TYR A 59 1.76 6.66 -19.74
CA TYR A 59 0.51 6.84 -19.03
C TYR A 59 0.25 8.32 -18.85
N HIS A 60 -0.94 8.77 -19.26
CA HIS A 60 -1.33 10.17 -19.18
C HIS A 60 -1.96 10.46 -17.81
N GLY A 61 -1.49 11.52 -17.14
CA GLY A 61 -2.06 11.99 -15.88
C GLY A 61 -1.53 13.38 -15.52
N GLU A 62 -2.40 14.23 -14.97
CA GLU A 62 -2.04 15.59 -14.54
C GLU A 62 -1.01 15.58 -13.41
N ARG A 63 -1.09 14.56 -12.55
CA ARG A 63 -0.18 14.32 -11.45
C ARG A 63 0.34 12.88 -11.46
N PRO A 64 1.52 12.63 -10.87
CA PRO A 64 2.07 11.30 -10.61
C PRO A 64 1.06 10.28 -10.06
N ASN A 65 0.21 10.70 -9.12
CA ASN A 65 -0.74 9.79 -8.47
C ASN A 65 -1.90 9.38 -9.39
N ASP A 66 -2.17 10.14 -10.47
CA ASP A 66 -3.28 9.87 -11.37
C ASP A 66 -3.03 8.61 -12.23
N VAL A 67 -1.76 8.26 -12.44
CA VAL A 67 -1.35 7.08 -13.20
C VAL A 67 -1.15 5.83 -12.34
N GLY A 68 -1.19 5.95 -11.00
CA GLY A 68 -0.88 4.83 -10.09
C GLY A 68 -1.81 3.63 -10.25
N LYS A 69 -3.11 3.88 -10.43
CA LYS A 69 -4.09 2.81 -10.66
C LYS A 69 -3.81 2.00 -11.94
N GLN A 70 -3.37 2.68 -13.00
CA GLN A 70 -3.04 2.01 -14.27
C GLN A 70 -1.81 1.12 -14.12
N PHE A 71 -0.85 1.49 -13.27
CA PHE A 71 0.31 0.65 -12.99
C PHE A 71 -0.06 -0.57 -12.16
N GLU A 72 -0.93 -0.41 -11.15
CA GLU A 72 -1.45 -1.54 -10.38
C GLU A 72 -2.09 -2.58 -11.28
N GLU A 73 -2.97 -2.17 -12.19
CA GLU A 73 -3.68 -3.08 -13.09
C GLU A 73 -2.69 -3.88 -13.94
N VAL A 74 -1.70 -3.23 -14.57
CA VAL A 74 -0.69 -3.93 -15.37
C VAL A 74 0.23 -4.80 -14.51
N PHE A 75 0.63 -4.33 -13.34
CA PHE A 75 1.51 -5.08 -12.45
C PHE A 75 0.84 -6.34 -11.89
N VAL A 76 -0.47 -6.28 -11.59
CA VAL A 76 -1.27 -7.46 -11.24
C VAL A 76 -1.24 -8.49 -12.36
N GLU A 77 -1.34 -8.07 -13.63
CA GLU A 77 -1.23 -9.00 -14.77
C GLU A 77 0.18 -9.60 -14.90
N GLU A 78 1.24 -8.88 -14.55
CA GLU A 78 2.60 -9.45 -14.50
C GLU A 78 2.78 -10.42 -13.33
N LEU A 79 2.18 -10.14 -12.17
CA LEU A 79 2.16 -11.06 -11.03
C LEU A 79 1.45 -12.37 -11.39
N LYS A 80 0.34 -12.33 -12.13
CA LYS A 80 -0.38 -13.55 -12.58
C LYS A 80 0.44 -14.46 -13.50
N LYS A 81 1.55 -13.98 -14.08
CA LYS A 81 2.47 -14.79 -14.90
C LYS A 81 3.54 -15.49 -14.07
N THR A 82 3.53 -15.30 -12.76
CA THR A 82 4.40 -15.98 -11.79
C THR A 82 3.66 -17.15 -11.14
N THR A 83 4.26 -17.76 -10.11
CA THR A 83 3.58 -18.73 -9.25
C THR A 83 2.66 -18.07 -8.21
N LEU A 84 2.70 -16.73 -8.09
CA LEU A 84 1.91 -15.96 -7.16
C LEU A 84 0.45 -15.82 -7.61
N LYS A 85 -0.46 -15.74 -6.64
CA LYS A 85 -1.90 -15.57 -6.86
C LYS A 85 -2.33 -14.19 -6.32
N PRO A 86 -2.26 -13.12 -7.13
CA PRO A 86 -2.65 -11.78 -6.71
C PRO A 86 -4.17 -11.58 -6.77
N THR A 87 -4.71 -10.84 -5.79
CA THR A 87 -6.09 -10.37 -5.71
C THR A 87 -6.10 -8.88 -5.43
N GLN A 88 -6.64 -8.08 -6.35
CA GLN A 88 -6.76 -6.63 -6.16
C GLN A 88 -7.92 -6.31 -5.21
N LEU A 89 -7.66 -5.47 -4.21
CA LEU A 89 -8.60 -5.11 -3.16
C LEU A 89 -9.27 -3.77 -3.48
N LYS A 90 -10.32 -3.81 -4.31
CA LYS A 90 -10.97 -2.65 -4.95
C LYS A 90 -11.62 -1.60 -4.01
N LYS A 91 -11.68 -1.84 -2.70
CA LYS A 91 -12.17 -0.83 -1.73
C LYS A 91 -11.09 0.23 -1.51
N SER A 92 -11.44 1.45 -1.13
CA SER A 92 -10.42 2.46 -0.77
C SER A 92 -9.63 2.05 0.48
N GLY A 93 -8.40 2.55 0.60
CA GLY A 93 -7.54 2.33 1.76
C GLY A 93 -6.54 1.18 1.60
N TYR A 94 -5.74 0.97 2.64
CA TYR A 94 -4.67 -0.02 2.66
C TYR A 94 -5.20 -1.45 2.90
N PRO A 95 -4.64 -2.50 2.25
CA PRO A 95 -3.67 -2.48 1.14
C PRO A 95 -4.36 -2.50 -0.24
N ASP A 96 -3.58 -2.26 -1.31
CA ASP A 96 -4.07 -2.33 -2.70
C ASP A 96 -4.31 -3.76 -3.18
N MET A 97 -3.47 -4.73 -2.77
CA MET A 97 -3.62 -6.13 -3.19
C MET A 97 -3.16 -7.15 -2.13
N LYS A 98 -3.78 -8.33 -2.19
CA LYS A 98 -3.40 -9.54 -1.44
C LYS A 98 -2.75 -10.53 -2.39
N VAL A 99 -1.59 -11.05 -2.04
CA VAL A 99 -0.84 -12.03 -2.82
C VAL A 99 -0.70 -13.31 -1.99
N VAL A 100 -1.07 -14.44 -2.58
CA VAL A 100 -0.81 -15.75 -1.99
C VAL A 100 0.31 -16.42 -2.76
N ASP A 101 1.34 -16.90 -2.05
CA ASP A 101 2.48 -17.57 -2.68
C ASP A 101 2.24 -19.08 -2.90
N ALA A 102 3.25 -19.77 -3.43
CA ALA A 102 3.20 -21.20 -3.70
C ALA A 102 3.01 -22.07 -2.45
N PHE A 103 3.29 -21.53 -1.27
CA PHE A 103 3.20 -22.20 0.04
C PHE A 103 1.92 -21.85 0.79
N GLY A 104 1.01 -21.08 0.17
CA GLY A 104 -0.24 -20.65 0.78
C GLY A 104 -0.09 -19.49 1.77
N ARG A 105 1.09 -18.85 1.84
CA ARG A 105 1.35 -17.73 2.75
C ARG A 105 0.86 -16.43 2.13
N VAL A 106 0.41 -15.51 2.97
CA VAL A 106 -0.18 -14.24 2.55
C VAL A 106 0.87 -13.12 2.59
N THR A 107 0.83 -12.27 1.57
CA THR A 107 1.53 -10.99 1.52
C THR A 107 0.56 -9.90 1.08
N TYR A 108 0.44 -8.84 1.87
CA TYR A 108 -0.23 -7.63 1.43
C TYR A 108 0.76 -6.70 0.75
N LEU A 109 0.38 -6.18 -0.42
CA LEU A 109 1.23 -5.34 -1.23
C LEU A 109 0.51 -4.03 -1.53
N GLU A 110 1.21 -2.92 -1.26
CA GLU A 110 0.81 -1.57 -1.62
C GLU A 110 1.64 -1.09 -2.79
N SER A 111 0.99 -0.50 -3.79
CA SER A 111 1.65 0.07 -4.97
C SER A 111 1.71 1.59 -4.83
N LYS A 112 2.92 2.15 -4.86
CA LYS A 112 3.14 3.59 -4.74
C LYS A 112 3.81 4.12 -5.99
N VAL A 113 3.43 5.32 -6.38
CA VAL A 113 4.11 6.07 -7.43
C VAL A 113 4.96 7.16 -6.80
N VAL A 114 6.22 7.27 -7.21
CA VAL A 114 7.16 8.27 -6.73
C VAL A 114 7.76 8.99 -7.93
N SER A 115 7.60 10.32 -7.98
CA SER A 115 8.21 11.18 -8.99
C SER A 115 9.18 12.15 -8.33
N LYS A 116 10.40 12.30 -8.87
CA LYS A 116 11.46 13.22 -8.42
C LYS A 116 11.98 12.93 -7.00
N ASN A 117 13.29 12.70 -6.91
CA ASN A 117 14.11 12.53 -5.69
C ASN A 117 13.41 11.81 -4.52
N TRP A 118 13.76 10.54 -4.34
CA TRP A 118 13.40 9.68 -3.20
C TRP A 118 13.58 10.31 -1.80
N ASP A 119 14.27 11.45 -1.74
CA ASP A 119 14.72 12.13 -0.53
C ASP A 119 13.66 13.07 0.09
N ASN A 120 12.64 13.51 -0.64
CA ASN A 120 11.68 14.50 -0.13
C ASN A 120 10.23 14.23 -0.52
N GLY A 121 9.54 13.42 0.28
CA GLY A 121 8.08 13.24 0.20
C GLY A 121 7.45 13.18 1.59
N LEU A 122 7.01 14.32 2.11
CA LEU A 122 6.03 14.34 3.20
C LEU A 122 4.81 13.49 2.76
N ARG A 123 4.55 12.38 3.47
CA ARG A 123 3.50 11.35 3.25
C ARG A 123 3.77 10.34 2.11
N SER A 124 4.64 9.37 2.34
CA SER A 124 4.83 8.24 1.40
C SER A 124 3.90 7.05 1.67
N PHE A 125 3.49 6.80 2.92
CA PHE A 125 2.64 5.66 3.30
C PHE A 125 1.51 6.10 4.24
N TYR A 126 0.28 5.61 3.99
CA TYR A 126 -0.90 5.91 4.82
C TYR A 126 -1.66 4.63 5.15
N TYR A 127 -1.75 4.33 6.43
CA TYR A 127 -2.59 3.25 6.94
C TYR A 127 -3.91 3.87 7.42
N SER A 128 -4.96 3.70 6.62
CA SER A 128 -6.28 4.26 6.92
C SER A 128 -7.07 3.38 7.89
N THR A 129 -7.20 2.09 7.55
CA THR A 129 -7.96 1.08 8.29
C THR A 129 -7.36 -0.28 8.00
N GLY A 130 -7.39 -1.20 8.94
CA GLY A 130 -6.99 -2.59 8.74
C GLY A 130 -8.09 -3.52 8.25
N THR A 131 -9.23 -3.00 7.79
CA THR A 131 -10.43 -3.80 7.45
C THR A 131 -10.22 -4.81 6.32
N LYS A 132 -9.18 -4.63 5.51
CA LYS A 132 -8.80 -5.53 4.42
C LYS A 132 -7.79 -6.60 4.84
N ILE A 133 -7.24 -6.50 6.06
CA ILE A 133 -6.29 -7.45 6.62
C ILE A 133 -7.11 -8.52 7.36
N ASP A 134 -6.92 -9.75 6.92
CA ASP A 134 -7.73 -10.93 7.29
C ASP A 134 -6.86 -12.15 7.65
N SER A 135 -5.55 -11.98 7.76
CA SER A 135 -4.60 -13.05 8.12
C SER A 135 -3.24 -12.47 8.53
N ASP A 136 -2.47 -13.25 9.30
CA ASP A 136 -1.05 -13.01 9.50
C ASP A 136 -0.33 -13.03 8.15
N ALA A 137 0.53 -12.04 7.89
CA ALA A 137 1.09 -11.82 6.56
C ALA A 137 2.36 -10.99 6.56
N ARG A 138 3.11 -11.06 5.45
CA ARG A 138 4.11 -10.05 5.11
C ARG A 138 3.40 -8.79 4.60
N HIS A 139 3.97 -7.63 4.87
CA HIS A 139 3.41 -6.35 4.41
C HIS A 139 4.48 -5.58 3.64
N LEU A 140 4.30 -5.44 2.33
CA LEU A 140 5.29 -4.87 1.43
C LEU A 140 4.76 -3.61 0.74
N VAL A 141 5.67 -2.71 0.39
CA VAL A 141 5.40 -1.58 -0.52
C VAL A 141 6.29 -1.73 -1.74
N ILE A 142 5.70 -1.70 -2.93
CA ILE A 142 6.44 -1.50 -4.16
C ILE A 142 6.27 -0.04 -4.61
N ALA A 143 7.37 0.71 -4.58
CA ALA A 143 7.41 2.10 -4.98
C ALA A 143 8.00 2.22 -6.38
N TRP A 144 7.18 2.61 -7.35
CA TRP A 144 7.55 2.81 -8.74
C TRP A 144 8.20 4.18 -8.95
N ASP A 145 9.45 4.19 -9.43
CA ASP A 145 10.11 5.41 -9.91
C ASP A 145 9.51 5.78 -11.26
N ILE A 146 8.93 6.97 -11.35
CA ILE A 146 8.42 7.49 -12.61
C ILE A 146 9.11 8.74 -13.09
N ARG A 147 9.23 8.82 -14.41
CA ARG A 147 9.79 9.95 -15.14
C ARG A 147 8.75 10.50 -16.09
N GLU A 148 8.62 11.82 -16.09
CA GLU A 148 7.87 12.54 -17.10
C GLU A 148 8.73 12.61 -18.36
N GLU A 149 8.32 11.93 -19.45
CA GLU A 149 9.06 11.95 -20.72
C GLU A 149 8.49 12.99 -21.70
N ARG A 150 7.20 13.32 -21.57
CA ARG A 150 6.51 14.43 -22.24
C ARG A 150 5.52 15.01 -21.24
N GLU A 151 5.08 16.25 -21.47
CA GLU A 151 4.13 16.93 -20.59
C GLU A 151 2.96 16.00 -20.21
N LYS A 152 2.84 15.67 -18.92
CA LYS A 152 1.80 14.80 -18.33
C LYS A 152 1.80 13.34 -18.80
N TYR A 153 2.86 12.90 -19.47
CA TYR A 153 3.07 11.51 -19.87
C TYR A 153 4.21 10.88 -19.08
N TRP A 154 3.83 9.89 -18.28
CA TRP A 154 4.70 9.24 -17.31
C TRP A 154 5.17 7.87 -17.80
N LYS A 155 6.42 7.56 -17.51
CA LYS A 155 7.05 6.26 -17.72
C LYS A 155 7.55 5.71 -16.39
N VAL A 156 7.33 4.43 -16.14
CA VAL A 156 7.99 3.69 -15.05
C VAL A 156 9.44 3.38 -15.43
N ALA A 157 10.39 3.85 -14.63
CA ALA A 157 11.82 3.72 -14.86
C ALA A 157 12.53 2.75 -13.90
N GLY A 158 11.90 2.41 -12.79
CA GLY A 158 12.50 1.58 -11.75
C GLY A 158 11.52 1.32 -10.60
N TYR A 159 11.99 0.61 -9.57
CA TYR A 159 11.23 0.42 -8.36
C TYR A 159 12.14 0.22 -7.14
N LYS A 160 11.56 0.42 -5.95
CA LYS A 160 12.06 -0.10 -4.68
C LYS A 160 11.00 -1.00 -4.06
N LEU A 161 11.41 -2.15 -3.53
CA LEU A 161 10.57 -3.03 -2.73
C LEU A 161 10.96 -2.86 -1.26
N CYS A 162 10.01 -2.50 -0.42
CA CYS A 162 10.23 -2.20 1.00
C CYS A 162 9.41 -3.16 1.87
N ASP A 163 10.03 -3.69 2.92
CA ASP A 163 9.34 -4.46 3.96
C ASP A 163 8.88 -3.53 5.09
N LEU A 164 7.57 -3.49 5.33
CA LEU A 164 6.97 -2.66 6.37
C LEU A 164 7.21 -3.22 7.78
N TYR A 165 7.69 -4.46 7.94
CA TYR A 165 8.07 -5.00 9.24
C TYR A 165 9.08 -4.10 9.96
N ALA A 166 10.04 -3.51 9.22
CA ALA A 166 11.06 -2.62 9.75
C ALA A 166 10.60 -1.16 9.93
N LEU A 167 9.36 -0.82 9.50
CA LEU A 167 8.86 0.54 9.58
C LEU A 167 8.58 0.92 11.04
N SER A 168 9.45 1.78 11.58
CA SER A 168 9.37 2.31 12.94
C SER A 168 9.19 3.83 12.93
N ASN A 169 8.78 4.39 14.07
CA ASN A 169 8.54 5.83 14.25
C ASN A 169 7.36 6.37 13.41
N ILE A 170 6.29 5.59 13.28
CA ILE A 170 5.08 6.03 12.59
C ILE A 170 4.41 7.15 13.38
N LYS A 171 4.11 8.26 12.71
CA LYS A 171 3.26 9.32 13.27
C LYS A 171 1.80 8.88 13.18
N VAL A 172 1.22 8.50 14.31
CA VAL A 172 -0.20 8.14 14.39
C VAL A 172 -1.02 9.41 14.58
N LYS A 173 -1.97 9.65 13.68
CA LYS A 173 -3.00 10.67 13.84
C LYS A 173 -4.25 9.98 14.36
N LEU A 174 -4.67 10.30 15.58
CA LEU A 174 -5.97 9.88 16.10
C LEU A 174 -7.08 10.65 15.38
N GLU A 175 -8.09 9.94 14.91
CA GLU A 175 -9.33 10.54 14.42
C GLU A 175 -10.47 10.12 15.35
N TYR A 176 -11.13 11.11 15.97
CA TYR A 176 -12.36 10.90 16.74
C TYR A 176 -13.52 11.06 15.77
N ASN A 177 -14.26 9.96 15.55
CA ASN A 177 -15.45 9.95 14.72
C ASN A 177 -16.65 9.58 15.59
N SER A 178 -17.79 10.23 15.35
CA SER A 178 -19.09 9.91 15.94
C SER A 178 -20.13 9.93 14.82
N SER A 179 -21.25 9.25 15.02
CA SER A 179 -22.35 9.18 14.06
C SER A 179 -23.56 9.98 14.54
N ASN A 180 -24.49 10.26 13.63
CA ASN A 180 -25.67 11.09 13.90
C ASN A 180 -26.57 10.50 14.99
N ASP A 181 -26.75 9.18 15.01
CA ASP A 181 -27.52 8.44 16.02
C ASP A 181 -26.92 8.55 17.43
N VAL A 182 -25.61 8.79 17.54
CA VAL A 182 -24.93 9.01 18.82
C VAL A 182 -24.96 10.49 19.23
N LEU A 183 -24.89 11.42 18.27
CA LEU A 183 -24.80 12.87 18.54
C LEU A 183 -26.15 13.57 18.77
N TYR A 184 -27.24 13.05 18.20
CA TYR A 184 -28.55 13.70 18.24
C TYR A 184 -29.56 12.95 19.13
N THR A 185 -29.09 12.37 20.23
CA THR A 185 -29.96 11.80 21.26
C THR A 185 -30.70 12.92 22.00
N GLU A 186 -31.87 12.61 22.59
CA GLU A 186 -32.66 13.60 23.35
C GLU A 186 -31.85 14.29 24.45
N GLU A 187 -30.91 13.56 25.07
CA GLU A 187 -30.05 14.09 26.13
C GLU A 187 -28.97 15.07 25.63
N MET A 188 -28.59 15.00 24.36
CA MET A 188 -27.53 15.83 23.77
C MET A 188 -28.07 17.03 22.99
N VAL A 189 -29.32 16.98 22.51
CA VAL A 189 -29.93 18.05 21.71
C VAL A 189 -30.41 19.18 22.63
N VAL A 190 -29.68 20.30 22.61
CA VAL A 190 -29.98 21.48 23.44
C VAL A 190 -31.12 22.35 22.85
N SER A 191 -31.34 22.28 21.53
CA SER A 191 -32.45 22.97 20.85
C SER A 191 -32.59 22.43 19.41
N SER A 192 -33.81 22.48 18.87
CA SER A 192 -34.13 22.12 17.48
C SER A 192 -35.22 23.03 16.92
N PHE A 193 -35.18 23.38 15.63
CA PHE A 193 -36.21 24.17 14.96
C PHE A 193 -36.43 23.63 13.54
N ASN A 194 -37.68 23.26 13.21
CA ASN A 194 -38.08 22.75 11.88
C ASN A 194 -37.24 21.54 11.41
N LEU A 195 -37.21 20.47 12.22
CA LEU A 195 -36.64 19.17 11.86
C LEU A 195 -37.71 18.07 11.93
#